data_AF-A0A6P0RCF3-F1
#
_entry.id   AF-A0A6P0RCF3-F1
#
_cell.length_a   1.000
_cell.length_b   1.000
_cell.length_c   1.000
_cell.angle_alpha   90.00
_cell.angle_beta   90.00
_cell.angle_gamma   90.00
#
_symmetry.space_group_name_H-M   'P 1'
#
loop_
_entity.id
_entity.type
_entity.pdbx_description
1 polymer ?
#
loop_
_entity_poly.entity_id
_entity_poly.type
_entity_poly.pdbx_seq_one_letter_code
_entity_poly.pdbx_strand_id
1 'polypeptide(L)'
;MAQYVVSLQQKKPGPSIAVVSIWLGTNLFQLHNMTKETKSPALLDNIDLTPTQIAGKLTQKVGEKISARKVNQDLEKLGLQQKLKSKRGKSQWELTEMGKKYARVYQVESRQSKWSGNQIKWSEKIIDLLAQEIFLLLA
;
A
#
# COMPACT_ATOMS: atom_id res chain seq x y z
N MET A 1 59.76 -8.03 35.88
CA MET A 1 60.15 -6.62 35.98
C MET A 1 59.78 -5.93 34.66
N ALA A 2 59.14 -4.75 34.76
CA ALA A 2 58.90 -3.70 33.75
C ALA A 2 58.25 -4.11 32.40
N GLN A 3 56.97 -3.87 32.12
CA GLN A 3 56.20 -2.61 31.89
C GLN A 3 56.12 -2.19 30.39
N TYR A 4 54.88 -2.25 29.90
CA TYR A 4 54.17 -1.51 28.83
C TYR A 4 54.90 -0.46 27.99
N VAL A 5 54.54 -0.37 26.69
CA VAL A 5 53.82 0.81 26.16
C VAL A 5 52.90 0.43 24.98
N VAL A 6 51.60 0.74 25.10
CA VAL A 6 50.61 0.78 24.02
C VAL A 6 50.68 2.16 23.36
N SER A 7 50.73 2.21 22.02
CA SER A 7 50.73 3.47 21.28
C SER A 7 49.32 3.77 20.74
N LEU A 8 48.61 4.69 21.42
CA LEU A 8 47.37 5.32 20.97
C LEU A 8 47.74 6.55 20.14
N GLN A 9 47.46 6.55 18.83
CA GLN A 9 47.44 7.80 18.06
C GLN A 9 46.02 8.37 18.01
N GLN A 10 45.75 9.29 18.94
CA GLN A 10 44.66 10.25 18.84
C GLN A 10 45.12 11.46 18.03
N LYS A 11 44.43 11.78 16.93
CA LYS A 11 44.68 12.99 16.14
C LYS A 11 43.51 13.98 16.29
N LYS A 12 43.78 14.97 17.15
CA LYS A 12 43.28 16.34 17.37
C LYS A 12 41.93 16.81 16.77
N PRO A 13 41.08 17.50 17.57
CA PRO A 13 39.88 18.21 17.13
C PRO A 13 40.18 19.60 16.53
N GLY A 14 39.46 19.97 15.47
CA GLY A 14 39.38 21.32 14.89
C GLY A 14 38.08 22.05 15.29
N PRO A 15 38.00 23.37 15.12
CA PRO A 15 37.54 24.30 16.16
C PRO A 15 36.02 24.51 16.26
N SER A 16 35.57 24.72 17.51
CA SER A 16 34.28 25.32 17.86
C SER A 16 34.16 26.73 17.28
N ILE A 17 33.06 26.98 16.57
CA ILE A 17 32.55 28.32 16.33
C ILE A 17 31.16 28.37 16.98
N ALA A 18 31.10 29.02 18.14
CA ALA A 18 29.85 29.51 18.69
C ALA A 18 29.46 30.77 17.89
N VAL A 19 28.27 30.77 17.31
CA VAL A 19 27.59 32.01 16.90
C VAL A 19 26.16 31.94 17.44
N VAL A 20 25.98 32.61 18.57
CA VAL A 20 24.67 33.10 19.02
C VAL A 20 24.46 34.43 18.32
N SER A 21 23.41 34.52 17.49
CA SER A 21 22.84 35.80 17.07
C SER A 21 21.33 35.64 16.95
N ILE A 22 20.61 36.36 17.82
CA ILE A 22 19.15 36.48 17.89
C ILE A 22 18.74 37.83 17.26
N TRP A 23 17.69 37.80 16.41
CA TRP A 23 16.77 38.89 15.98
C TRP A 23 17.39 40.11 15.23
N LEU A 24 16.81 40.75 14.20
CA LEU A 24 15.42 41.02 13.78
C LEU A 24 15.47 41.54 12.33
N GLY A 25 14.52 41.16 11.47
CA GLY A 25 14.42 41.75 10.12
C GLY A 25 13.12 41.37 9.42
N THR A 26 12.09 42.18 9.61
CA THR A 26 10.81 42.14 8.92
C THR A 26 10.94 42.40 7.41
N ASN A 27 10.49 41.47 6.57
CA ASN A 27 9.77 41.75 5.32
C ASN A 27 9.22 40.41 4.79
N LEU A 28 7.93 40.14 4.99
CA LEU A 28 6.88 40.44 4.02
C LEU A 28 7.11 39.74 2.67
N PHE A 29 6.87 38.43 2.63
CA PHE A 29 6.40 37.76 1.42
C PHE A 29 5.47 36.61 1.83
N GLN A 30 4.22 36.97 2.10
CA GLN A 30 3.10 36.07 1.92
C GLN A 30 2.86 35.94 0.41
N LEU A 31 3.08 34.76 -0.14
CA LEU A 31 2.40 34.34 -1.36
C LEU A 31 2.03 32.85 -1.24
N HIS A 32 0.78 32.70 -0.80
CA HIS A 32 -0.23 31.70 -1.17
C HIS A 32 0.17 30.24 -1.43
N ASN A 33 -0.47 29.41 -0.62
CA ASN A 33 -1.18 28.19 -1.01
C ASN A 33 -0.34 27.08 -1.64
N MET A 34 0.16 26.20 -0.79
CA MET A 34 -0.11 24.78 -0.96
C MET A 34 -0.25 24.18 0.43
N THR A 35 -1.48 24.23 0.93
CA THR A 35 -1.96 23.30 1.94
C THR A 35 -1.46 21.92 1.53
N LYS A 36 -0.54 21.37 2.31
CA LYS A 36 -0.39 19.91 2.36
C LYS A 36 -1.68 19.40 2.98
N GLU A 37 -2.74 19.38 2.19
CA GLU A 37 -3.83 18.48 2.46
C GLU A 37 -3.24 17.10 2.34
N THR A 38 -2.75 16.58 3.46
CA THR A 38 -2.92 15.17 3.78
C THR A 38 -4.42 14.92 3.76
N LYS A 39 -4.97 14.83 2.54
CA LYS A 39 -6.26 14.24 2.27
C LYS A 39 -6.09 12.80 2.69
N SER A 40 -6.30 12.56 3.99
CA SER A 40 -6.47 11.24 4.56
C SER A 40 -7.39 10.51 3.58
N PRO A 41 -6.90 9.44 2.92
CA PRO A 41 -7.64 8.83 1.84
C PRO A 41 -9.00 8.47 2.43
N ALA A 42 -10.05 9.02 1.81
CA ALA A 42 -11.44 8.87 2.23
C ALA A 42 -11.64 7.51 2.90
N LEU A 43 -12.12 7.52 4.15
CA LEU A 43 -12.30 6.30 4.94
C LEU A 43 -12.96 5.26 4.03
N LEU A 44 -12.21 4.20 3.78
CA LEU A 44 -12.70 3.12 2.95
C LEU A 44 -13.60 2.30 3.86
N ASP A 45 -14.89 2.61 3.79
CA ASP A 45 -15.89 1.88 4.53
C ASP A 45 -16.00 0.45 3.98
N ASN A 46 -16.13 -0.51 4.89
CA ASN A 46 -16.43 -1.93 4.61
C ASN A 46 -15.42 -2.66 3.71
N ILE A 47 -14.12 -2.62 4.03
CA ILE A 47 -13.05 -3.35 3.30
C ILE A 47 -12.79 -4.74 3.93
N ASP A 48 -13.73 -5.66 3.80
CA ASP A 48 -13.57 -6.99 4.40
C ASP A 48 -13.69 -8.15 3.40
N LEU A 49 -13.97 -7.84 2.14
CA LEU A 49 -14.30 -8.84 1.14
C LEU A 49 -13.06 -9.42 0.45
N THR A 50 -13.03 -10.74 0.39
CA THR A 50 -12.08 -11.50 -0.42
C THR A 50 -12.61 -11.70 -1.84
N PRO A 51 -11.74 -12.02 -2.83
CA PRO A 51 -12.18 -12.37 -4.19
C PRO A 51 -13.25 -13.47 -4.23
N THR A 52 -13.20 -14.44 -3.31
CA THR A 52 -14.21 -15.49 -3.17
C THR A 52 -15.57 -14.95 -2.74
N GLN A 53 -15.60 -14.04 -1.76
CA GLN A 53 -16.84 -13.40 -1.31
C GLN A 53 -17.43 -12.48 -2.38
N ILE A 54 -16.58 -11.74 -3.09
CA ILE A 54 -16.99 -10.90 -4.23
C ILE A 54 -17.63 -11.77 -5.32
N ALA A 55 -16.98 -12.90 -5.67
CA ALA A 55 -17.51 -13.83 -6.65
C ALA A 55 -18.91 -14.35 -6.26
N GLY A 56 -19.10 -14.71 -4.99
CA GLY A 56 -20.41 -15.12 -4.48
C GLY A 56 -21.49 -14.04 -4.62
N LYS A 57 -21.16 -12.79 -4.25
CA LYS A 57 -22.09 -11.65 -4.40
C LYS A 57 -22.38 -11.34 -5.88
N LEU A 58 -21.39 -11.40 -6.76
CA LEU A 58 -21.58 -11.19 -8.20
C LEU A 58 -22.45 -12.27 -8.83
N THR A 59 -22.27 -13.54 -8.45
CA THR A 59 -23.11 -14.64 -8.94
C THR A 59 -24.57 -14.46 -8.58
N GLN A 60 -24.86 -13.99 -7.36
CA GLN A 60 -26.22 -13.66 -6.95
C GLN A 60 -26.82 -12.51 -7.78
N LYS A 61 -25.99 -11.53 -8.15
CA LYS A 61 -26.41 -10.32 -8.88
C LYS A 61 -26.65 -10.58 -10.38
N VAL A 62 -25.78 -11.37 -11.01
CA VAL A 62 -25.78 -11.61 -12.47
C VAL A 62 -26.58 -12.87 -12.83
N GLY A 63 -26.79 -13.78 -11.88
CA GLY A 63 -27.42 -15.08 -12.13
C GLY A 63 -26.49 -16.12 -12.77
N GLU A 64 -25.22 -15.76 -13.00
CA GLU A 64 -24.20 -16.66 -13.56
C GLU A 64 -23.10 -16.99 -12.53
N LYS A 65 -22.60 -18.22 -12.57
CA LYS A 65 -21.52 -18.67 -11.69
C LYS A 65 -20.19 -18.01 -12.05
N ILE A 66 -19.71 -17.13 -11.19
CA ILE A 66 -18.45 -16.39 -11.31
C ILE A 66 -17.44 -17.02 -10.36
N SER A 67 -16.23 -17.29 -10.86
CA SER A 67 -15.16 -17.84 -10.05
C SER A 67 -14.29 -16.73 -9.45
N ALA A 68 -13.69 -16.98 -8.29
CA ALA A 68 -12.70 -16.07 -7.70
C ALA A 68 -11.50 -15.81 -8.64
N ARG A 69 -11.18 -16.79 -9.50
CA ARG A 69 -10.16 -16.64 -10.55
C ARG A 69 -10.58 -15.58 -11.57
N LYS A 70 -11.83 -15.62 -12.03
CA LYS A 70 -12.39 -14.64 -12.97
C LYS A 70 -12.40 -13.24 -12.35
N VAL A 71 -12.85 -13.10 -11.10
CA VAL A 71 -12.78 -11.83 -10.36
C VAL A 71 -11.36 -11.28 -10.34
N ASN A 72 -10.35 -12.10 -10.03
CA ASN A 72 -8.97 -11.63 -10.04
C ASN A 72 -8.48 -11.19 -11.43
N GLN A 73 -8.89 -11.89 -12.48
CA GLN A 73 -8.56 -11.51 -13.86
C GLN A 73 -9.22 -10.18 -14.24
N ASP A 74 -10.46 -9.95 -13.82
CA ASP A 74 -11.18 -8.71 -14.13
C ASP A 74 -10.59 -7.52 -13.36
N LEU A 75 -10.23 -7.72 -12.09
CA LEU A 75 -9.52 -6.71 -11.30
C LEU A 75 -8.13 -6.37 -11.90
N GLU A 76 -7.46 -7.35 -12.50
CA GLU A 76 -6.20 -7.14 -13.23
C GLU A 76 -6.43 -6.37 -14.53
N LYS A 77 -7.47 -6.72 -15.30
CA LYS A 77 -7.87 -6.00 -16.53
C LYS A 77 -8.26 -4.54 -16.26
N LEU A 78 -8.95 -4.29 -15.15
CA LEU A 78 -9.31 -2.94 -14.69
C LEU A 78 -8.11 -2.15 -14.14
N GLY A 79 -6.91 -2.74 -14.12
CA GLY A 79 -5.70 -2.09 -13.62
C GLY A 79 -5.74 -1.82 -12.12
N LEU A 80 -6.55 -2.54 -11.35
CA LEU A 80 -6.69 -2.39 -9.89
C LEU A 80 -5.72 -3.29 -9.13
N GLN A 81 -5.31 -4.40 -9.73
CA GLN A 81 -4.26 -5.25 -9.19
C GLN A 81 -3.34 -5.74 -10.30
N GLN A 82 -2.17 -6.22 -9.91
CA GLN A 82 -1.20 -6.81 -10.82
C GLN A 82 -0.63 -8.10 -10.23
N LYS A 83 -0.33 -9.06 -11.12
CA LYS A 83 0.32 -10.30 -10.74
C LYS A 83 1.84 -10.16 -10.77
N LEU A 84 2.46 -10.12 -9.61
CA LEU A 84 3.92 -10.21 -9.49
C LEU A 84 4.36 -11.67 -9.57
N LYS A 85 5.19 -11.99 -10.56
CA LYS A 85 5.89 -13.28 -10.63
C LYS A 85 7.14 -13.22 -9.75
N SER A 86 7.20 -13.99 -8.66
CA SER A 86 8.44 -14.10 -7.90
C SER A 86 9.42 -15.05 -8.59
N LYS A 87 10.72 -14.83 -8.36
CA LYS A 87 11.82 -15.70 -8.82
C LYS A 87 11.70 -17.16 -8.36
N ARG A 88 10.88 -17.44 -7.33
CA ARG A 88 10.65 -18.79 -6.77
C ARG A 88 9.33 -19.43 -7.27
N GLY A 89 8.76 -18.94 -8.38
CA GLY A 89 7.56 -19.51 -9.00
C GLY A 89 6.24 -19.19 -8.28
N LYS A 90 6.28 -18.63 -7.07
CA LYS A 90 5.08 -18.15 -6.38
C LYS A 90 4.64 -16.82 -6.97
N SER A 91 3.41 -16.77 -7.46
CA SER A 91 2.79 -15.52 -7.90
C SER A 91 2.12 -14.84 -6.71
N GLN A 92 2.29 -13.53 -6.60
CA GLN A 92 1.63 -12.70 -5.60
C GLN A 92 0.80 -11.63 -6.28
N TRP A 93 -0.31 -11.27 -5.66
CA TRP A 93 -1.14 -10.16 -6.11
C TRP A 93 -0.73 -8.90 -5.36
N GLU A 94 -0.61 -7.80 -6.09
CA GLU A 94 -0.29 -6.49 -5.54
C GLU A 94 -1.32 -5.47 -6.01
N LEU A 95 -1.66 -4.52 -5.15
CA LEU A 95 -2.55 -3.41 -5.50
C LEU A 95 -1.79 -2.35 -6.28
N THR A 96 -2.38 -1.92 -7.40
CA THR A 96 -1.94 -0.72 -8.10
C THR A 96 -2.37 0.54 -7.33
N GLU A 97 -1.92 1.70 -7.77
CA GLU A 97 -2.34 2.98 -7.20
C GLU A 97 -3.86 3.20 -7.28
N MET A 98 -4.51 2.73 -8.36
CA MET A 98 -5.97 2.76 -8.49
C MET A 98 -6.64 1.75 -7.55
N GLY A 99 -6.06 0.55 -7.39
CA GLY A 99 -6.58 -0.48 -6.48
C GLY A 99 -6.59 -0.05 -5.02
N LYS A 100 -5.61 0.74 -4.58
CA LYS A 100 -5.54 1.29 -3.22
C LYS A 100 -6.74 2.18 -2.86
N LYS A 101 -7.49 2.69 -3.84
CA LYS A 101 -8.74 3.43 -3.63
C LYS A 101 -9.93 2.54 -3.25
N TYR A 102 -9.81 1.23 -3.40
CA TYR A 102 -10.90 0.28 -3.17
C TYR A 102 -10.51 -0.90 -2.29
N ALA A 103 -9.23 -1.04 -1.95
CA ALA A 103 -8.72 -2.20 -1.26
C ALA A 103 -7.57 -1.88 -0.33
N ARG A 104 -7.33 -2.79 0.60
CA ARG A 104 -6.14 -2.81 1.46
C ARG A 104 -5.50 -4.19 1.46
N VAL A 105 -4.18 -4.19 1.66
CA VAL A 105 -3.40 -5.41 1.82
C VAL A 105 -3.22 -5.65 3.31
N TYR A 106 -3.59 -6.85 3.75
CA TYR A 106 -3.39 -7.32 5.12
C TYR A 106 -2.34 -8.42 5.09
N GLN A 107 -1.36 -8.33 5.98
CA GLN A 107 -0.45 -9.44 6.22
C GLN A 107 -1.17 -10.44 7.12
N VAL A 108 -1.42 -11.63 6.59
CA VAL A 108 -2.13 -12.69 7.31
C VAL A 108 -1.14 -13.80 7.59
N GLU A 109 -1.12 -14.22 8.84
CA GLU A 109 -0.35 -15.36 9.32
C GLU A 109 -1.34 -16.38 9.87
N SER A 110 -1.24 -17.61 9.39
CA SER A 110 -2.05 -18.69 9.92
C SER A 110 -1.51 -19.10 11.28
N ARG A 111 -2.39 -19.16 12.29
CA ARG A 111 -2.03 -19.70 13.62
C ARG A 111 -1.82 -21.21 13.60
N GLN A 112 -2.35 -21.89 12.58
CA GLN A 112 -2.41 -23.36 12.49
C GLN A 112 -1.46 -23.93 11.43
N SER A 113 -0.95 -23.10 10.52
CA SER A 113 -0.04 -23.51 9.46
C SER A 113 1.10 -22.51 9.31
N LYS A 114 2.26 -22.94 8.77
CA LYS A 114 3.39 -22.04 8.46
C LYS A 114 3.11 -21.11 7.26
N TRP A 115 1.85 -20.92 6.88
CA TRP A 115 1.48 -20.04 5.78
C TRP A 115 1.33 -18.62 6.29
N SER A 116 2.16 -17.73 5.74
CA SER A 116 2.00 -16.30 5.83
C SER A 116 1.94 -15.70 4.42
N GLY A 117 1.12 -14.68 4.26
CA GLY A 117 0.94 -14.07 2.95
C GLY A 117 0.16 -12.77 2.99
N ASN A 118 0.32 -12.02 1.91
CA ASN A 118 -0.47 -10.82 1.67
C ASN A 118 -1.86 -11.22 1.20
N GLN A 119 -2.88 -10.82 1.95
CA GLN A 119 -4.28 -10.97 1.59
C GLN A 119 -4.86 -9.61 1.24
N ILE A 120 -5.30 -9.46 -0.01
CA ILE A 120 -6.01 -8.26 -0.45
C ILE A 120 -7.47 -8.38 -0.04
N LYS A 121 -7.96 -7.35 0.63
CA LYS A 121 -9.38 -7.18 0.96
C LYS A 121 -9.92 -5.98 0.19
N TRP A 122 -11.13 -6.12 -0.33
CA TRP A 122 -11.78 -5.14 -1.17
C TRP A 122 -13.01 -4.56 -0.49
N SER A 123 -13.29 -3.29 -0.80
CA SER A 123 -14.52 -2.60 -0.48
C SER A 123 -15.67 -3.13 -1.33
N GLU A 124 -16.89 -3.06 -0.81
CA GLU A 124 -18.10 -3.48 -1.53
C GLU A 124 -18.32 -2.71 -2.84
N LYS A 125 -17.81 -1.48 -2.95
CA LYS A 125 -17.89 -0.64 -4.17
C LYS A 125 -17.34 -1.34 -5.41
N ILE A 126 -16.41 -2.30 -5.22
CA ILE A 126 -15.84 -3.07 -6.32
C ILE A 126 -16.86 -3.98 -7.01
N ILE A 127 -17.90 -4.39 -6.30
CA ILE A 127 -18.93 -5.29 -6.82
C ILE A 127 -19.72 -4.58 -7.91
N ASP A 128 -20.07 -3.31 -7.71
CA ASP A 128 -20.81 -2.53 -8.69
C ASP A 128 -19.96 -2.25 -9.93
N LEU A 129 -18.68 -1.91 -9.74
CA LEU A 129 -17.73 -1.73 -10.85
C LEU A 129 -17.57 -3.01 -11.69
N LEU A 130 -17.39 -4.16 -11.03
CA LEU A 130 -17.27 -5.45 -11.72
C LEU A 130 -18.57 -5.88 -12.38
N ALA A 131 -19.71 -5.62 -11.76
CA ALA A 131 -21.02 -5.95 -12.34
C ALA A 131 -21.28 -5.14 -13.62
N GLN A 132 -20.92 -3.85 -13.65
CA GLN A 132 -21.02 -3.01 -14.85
C GLN A 132 -20.16 -3.57 -15.99
N GLU A 133 -18.90 -3.91 -15.71
CA GLU A 133 -17.99 -4.48 -16.71
C GLU A 133 -18.50 -5.83 -17.26
N ILE A 134 -19.00 -6.71 -16.39
CA ILE A 134 -19.54 -8.00 -16.79
C ILE A 134 -20.81 -7.82 -17.63
N PHE A 135 -21.68 -6.88 -17.25
CA PHE A 135 -22.92 -6.61 -17.98
C PHE A 135 -22.63 -6.03 -19.38
N LEU A 136 -21.63 -5.15 -19.51
CA LEU A 136 -21.20 -4.60 -20.80
C LEU A 136 -20.60 -5.67 -21.74
N LEU A 137 -20.06 -6.77 -21.20
CA LEU A 137 -19.56 -7.89 -22.00
C LEU A 137 -20.64 -8.89 -22.42
N LEU A 138 -21.83 -8.82 -21.82
CA LEU A 138 -22.97 -9.70 -22.10
C LEU A 138 -24.08 -9.02 -22.91
N ALA A 139 -24.05 -7.69 -23.03
CA ALA A 139 -24.96 -6.88 -23.83
C ALA A 139 -24.46 -6.71 -25.27
#